data_AF-A0A2P5B6B2-F1
#
_entry.id   AF-A0A2P5B6B2-F1
#
_cell.length_a   1.000
_cell.length_b   1.000
_cell.length_c   1.000
_cell.angle_alpha   90.00
_cell.angle_beta   90.00
_cell.angle_gamma   90.00
#
_symmetry.space_group_name_H-M   'P 1'
#
loop_
_entity.id
_entity.type
_entity.pdbx_description
1 polymer ?
#
loop_
_entity_poly.entity_id
_entity_poly.type
_entity_poly.pdbx_seq_one_letter_code
_entity_poly.pdbx_strand_id
1 'polypeptide(L)'
;MLEIPSAGWFRWKKNHCSKFEKSVPYALLCQVAGLKEYISANPALKFESTTTVVHSKFAHVSVSNGENGHDVETEAHDEFYDAIAGDSSSSSEDEDEESDDNGEVDQKDARVKLRNVSWAISSIAVKRTKASVTNKELDPNANSTVIDPSQFCGSLHKGKDENDSNCWSSPSGKGFMIRGKSYLKDNAKVMGGEPLLKLLAVDWFTVDKSIDRIALHPKCLVQSEAGKKLPFILVINLQVPAKPNYSLVLYYAAERPPKKNSLLAKFVDGSDMFRDARFKLIPSIVEGYWMVKRAVGTKACLLGKAVTCKYFRQDNFLEIDVDIGSSSVARGVIGLVLGYVTSLVVDLAILIEAKEEEELPEYILGTVRLNRVKLDSAVHLDG
;
A
#
# COMPACT_ATOMS: atom_id res chain seq x y z
N MET A 1 5.66 33.52 19.81
CA MET A 1 7.10 33.73 19.52
C MET A 1 7.81 32.46 19.95
N LEU A 2 8.02 31.52 19.02
CA LEU A 2 8.73 30.28 19.33
C LEU A 2 10.23 30.60 19.36
N GLU A 3 10.83 30.56 20.54
CA GLU A 3 12.28 30.57 20.70
C GLU A 3 12.82 29.18 20.32
N ILE A 4 13.59 29.15 19.24
CA ILE A 4 14.30 27.96 18.78
C ILE A 4 15.64 27.89 19.53
N PRO A 5 16.04 26.74 20.09
CA PRO A 5 17.30 26.61 20.82
C PRO A 5 18.51 26.90 19.91
N SER A 6 19.33 27.86 20.30
CA SER A 6 20.43 28.41 19.49
C SER A 6 21.64 27.48 19.32
N ALA A 7 21.69 26.36 20.04
CA ALA A 7 22.87 25.49 20.10
C ALA A 7 23.20 24.77 18.78
N GLY A 8 22.21 24.43 17.96
CA GLY A 8 22.45 23.76 16.66
C GLY A 8 22.92 24.70 15.56
N TRP A 9 22.42 25.93 15.54
CA TRP A 9 22.69 26.92 14.49
C TRP A 9 24.11 27.50 14.56
N PHE A 10 24.68 27.65 15.76
CA PHE A 10 26.04 28.20 15.91
C PHE A 10 27.13 27.28 15.34
N ARG A 11 26.90 25.96 15.25
CA ARG A 11 27.86 25.01 14.69
C ARG A 11 27.99 25.12 13.17
N TRP A 12 26.92 25.54 12.49
CA TRP A 12 26.90 25.77 11.04
C TRP A 12 27.56 27.09 10.66
N LYS A 13 27.39 28.14 11.49
CA LYS A 13 27.95 29.47 11.23
C LYS A 13 29.48 29.54 11.44
N LYS A 14 30.08 28.62 12.21
CA LYS A 14 31.53 28.60 12.49
C LYS A 14 32.37 27.82 11.47
N ASN A 15 31.76 27.00 10.61
CA ASN A 15 32.49 26.35 9.51
C ASN A 15 32.27 27.15 8.23
N HIS A 16 33.18 28.09 7.95
CA HIS A 16 33.27 28.73 6.64
C HIS A 16 33.74 27.69 5.61
N CYS A 17 32.81 26.86 5.14
CA CYS A 17 33.04 25.97 4.02
C CYS A 17 32.96 26.81 2.75
N SER A 18 34.10 27.09 2.12
CA SER A 18 34.23 27.90 0.88
C SER A 18 33.47 27.37 -0.33
N LYS A 19 32.75 26.25 -0.19
CA LYS A 19 31.91 25.60 -1.20
C LYS A 19 30.43 25.56 -0.85
N PHE A 20 30.00 26.13 0.28
CA PHE A 20 28.59 26.09 0.70
C PHE A 20 27.67 26.73 -0.35
N GLU A 21 28.11 27.82 -0.98
CA GLU A 21 27.38 28.50 -2.06
C GLU A 21 27.20 27.64 -3.32
N LYS A 22 27.96 26.53 -3.44
CA LYS A 22 27.85 25.56 -4.54
C LYS A 22 27.04 24.31 -4.17
N SER A 23 26.41 24.30 -2.98
CA SER A 23 25.65 23.15 -2.48
C SER A 23 24.16 23.22 -2.82
N VAL A 24 23.53 22.06 -2.98
CA VAL A 24 22.07 21.95 -3.19
C VAL A 24 21.26 22.62 -2.05
N PRO A 25 21.63 22.47 -0.75
CA PRO A 25 20.96 23.19 0.33
C PRO A 25 21.00 24.72 0.18
N TYR A 26 22.11 25.28 -0.30
CA TYR A 26 22.22 26.72 -0.54
C TYR A 26 21.30 27.18 -1.67
N ALA A 27 21.25 26.44 -2.78
CA ALA A 27 20.34 26.75 -3.89
C ALA A 27 18.87 26.73 -3.44
N LEU A 28 18.48 25.74 -2.62
CA LEU A 28 17.14 25.67 -2.03
C LEU A 28 16.85 26.84 -1.08
N LEU A 29 17.81 27.22 -0.24
CA LEU A 29 17.67 28.38 0.66
C LEU A 29 17.49 29.69 -0.12
N CYS A 30 18.24 29.88 -1.21
CA CYS A 30 18.08 31.04 -2.10
C CYS A 30 16.70 31.05 -2.78
N GLN A 31 16.20 29.90 -3.23
CA GLN A 31 14.87 29.81 -3.84
C GLN A 31 13.76 30.12 -2.83
N VAL A 32 13.84 29.59 -1.60
CA VAL A 32 12.86 29.88 -0.54
C VAL A 32 12.91 31.35 -0.12
N ALA A 33 14.11 31.92 -0.01
CA ALA A 33 14.28 33.35 0.28
C ALA A 33 13.67 34.23 -0.83
N GLY A 34 13.94 33.91 -2.10
CA GLY A 34 13.37 34.61 -3.25
C GLY A 34 11.85 34.48 -3.32
N LEU A 35 11.29 33.30 -3.02
CA LEU A 35 9.85 33.09 -2.98
C LEU A 35 9.20 33.91 -1.86
N LYS A 36 9.82 33.95 -0.67
CA LYS A 36 9.37 34.74 0.47
C LYS A 36 9.38 36.24 0.15
N GLU A 37 10.44 36.71 -0.48
CA GLU A 37 10.59 38.11 -0.89
C GLU A 37 9.57 38.48 -1.99
N TYR A 38 9.39 37.61 -2.98
CA TYR A 38 8.37 37.76 -4.02
C TYR A 38 6.95 37.84 -3.45
N ILE A 39 6.59 36.97 -2.49
CA ILE A 39 5.30 37.01 -1.81
C ILE A 39 5.16 38.29 -0.97
N SER A 40 6.24 38.74 -0.33
CA SER A 40 6.22 39.99 0.45
C SER A 40 6.05 41.24 -0.41
N ALA A 41 6.61 41.23 -1.63
CA ALA A 41 6.55 42.32 -2.59
C ALA A 41 5.23 42.34 -3.40
N ASN A 42 4.48 41.23 -3.40
CA ASN A 42 3.20 41.09 -4.10
C ASN A 42 2.06 40.84 -3.09
N PRO A 43 1.61 41.87 -2.33
CA PRO A 43 0.60 41.72 -1.28
C PRO A 43 -0.77 41.23 -1.77
N ALA A 44 -1.05 41.27 -3.08
CA ALA A 44 -2.25 40.68 -3.68
C ALA A 44 -2.25 39.14 -3.66
N LEU A 45 -1.11 38.48 -3.40
CA LEU A 45 -1.00 37.03 -3.23
C LEU A 45 -1.20 36.57 -1.78
N LYS A 46 -1.43 37.49 -0.83
CA LYS A 46 -1.89 37.14 0.51
C LYS A 46 -3.37 36.75 0.45
N PHE A 47 -3.65 35.51 0.08
CA PHE A 47 -4.97 34.92 0.29
C PHE A 47 -5.25 34.85 1.81
N GLU A 48 -6.43 35.30 2.21
CA GLU A 48 -6.89 35.36 3.60
C GLU A 48 -6.86 33.98 4.26
N SER A 49 -6.04 33.85 5.29
CA SER A 49 -6.23 32.89 6.38
C SER A 49 -5.92 33.63 7.66
N THR A 50 -6.88 34.48 8.05
CA THR A 50 -6.86 35.22 9.31
C THR A 50 -7.17 34.23 10.44
N THR A 51 -6.16 33.56 10.97
CA THR A 51 -6.31 32.86 12.25
C THR A 51 -6.21 33.90 13.35
N THR A 52 -7.35 34.32 13.87
CA THR A 52 -7.47 35.23 15.01
C THR A 52 -6.87 34.56 16.25
N VAL A 53 -5.65 34.95 16.63
CA VAL A 53 -5.04 34.55 17.91
C VAL A 53 -5.57 35.49 19.00
N VAL A 54 -6.53 35.01 19.79
CA VAL A 54 -6.97 35.69 21.01
C VAL A 54 -5.88 35.51 22.07
N HIS A 55 -5.14 36.58 22.37
CA HIS A 55 -4.24 36.65 23.50
C HIS A 55 -5.04 36.70 24.82
N SER A 56 -4.98 35.67 25.65
CA SER A 56 -5.38 35.77 27.05
C SER A 56 -4.21 36.31 27.88
N LYS A 57 -4.44 37.44 28.58
CA LYS A 57 -3.53 37.98 29.60
C LYS A 57 -3.84 37.30 30.93
N PHE A 58 -2.81 36.78 31.58
CA PHE A 58 -2.88 36.35 32.97
C PHE A 58 -3.10 37.56 33.88
N ALA A 59 -4.11 37.49 34.74
CA ALA A 59 -4.17 38.20 36.00
C ALA A 59 -4.68 37.23 37.08
N HIS A 60 -3.92 37.17 38.17
CA HIS A 60 -4.21 36.48 39.42
C HIS A 60 -5.54 36.93 40.03
N VAL A 61 -6.30 36.00 40.66
CA VAL A 61 -6.94 36.08 42.00
C VAL A 61 -8.07 35.03 42.15
N SER A 62 -7.82 34.08 43.06
CA SER A 62 -8.69 33.42 44.08
C SER A 62 -10.01 32.67 43.76
N VAL A 63 -9.97 31.36 44.08
CA VAL A 63 -10.91 30.52 44.89
C VAL A 63 -12.38 30.32 44.43
N SER A 64 -12.75 29.09 44.03
CA SER A 64 -13.61 28.13 44.78
C SER A 64 -14.11 26.94 43.92
N ASN A 65 -14.29 25.80 44.61
CA ASN A 65 -14.81 24.45 44.27
C ASN A 65 -15.76 24.24 43.07
N GLY A 66 -15.65 23.04 42.46
CA GLY A 66 -16.74 22.37 41.73
C GLY A 66 -16.27 21.17 40.91
N GLU A 67 -16.88 20.02 41.12
CA GLU A 67 -16.49 18.69 40.62
C GLU A 67 -16.94 18.36 39.18
N ASN A 68 -16.24 17.37 38.61
CA ASN A 68 -16.65 16.34 37.63
C ASN A 68 -17.07 16.72 36.19
N GLY A 69 -16.35 16.13 35.23
CA GLY A 69 -16.77 15.95 33.84
C GLY A 69 -15.62 15.39 32.98
N HIS A 70 -15.58 14.07 32.81
CA HIS A 70 -14.72 13.36 31.85
C HIS A 70 -15.33 13.50 30.45
N ASP A 71 -14.54 13.97 29.47
CA ASP A 71 -14.75 13.66 28.06
C ASP A 71 -13.37 13.49 27.38
N VAL A 72 -13.18 12.34 26.74
CA VAL A 72 -11.98 11.95 25.98
C VAL A 72 -12.29 12.20 24.50
N GLU A 73 -11.73 13.25 23.92
CA GLU A 73 -11.74 13.43 22.46
C GLU A 73 -10.61 12.62 21.82
N THR A 74 -10.97 11.94 20.74
CA THR A 74 -10.19 10.91 20.05
C THR A 74 -9.30 11.54 18.98
N GLU A 75 -7.99 11.30 19.07
CA GLU A 75 -7.00 11.67 18.06
C GLU A 75 -7.15 10.78 16.81
N ALA A 76 -7.58 11.37 15.68
CA ALA A 76 -7.74 10.65 14.41
C ALA A 76 -7.05 11.36 13.21
N HIS A 77 -6.11 12.28 13.45
CA HIS A 77 -5.56 13.12 12.37
C HIS A 77 -4.12 12.78 11.93
N ASP A 78 -3.37 11.92 12.63
CA ASP A 78 -1.90 11.94 12.47
C ASP A 78 -1.28 10.75 11.70
N GLU A 79 -2.03 9.71 11.32
CA GLU A 79 -1.43 8.51 10.69
C GLU A 79 -0.86 8.73 9.27
N PHE A 80 -1.34 9.72 8.51
CA PHE A 80 -0.88 9.95 7.14
C PHE A 80 0.47 10.70 7.07
N TYR A 81 0.72 11.63 8.00
CA TYR A 81 1.92 12.47 7.99
C TYR A 81 3.17 11.73 8.50
N ASP A 82 3.01 10.78 9.43
CA ASP A 82 4.11 9.97 9.98
C ASP A 82 4.78 9.05 8.94
N ALA A 83 4.11 8.78 7.82
CA ALA A 83 4.70 8.02 6.72
C ALA A 83 5.73 8.82 5.91
N ILE A 84 5.63 10.16 5.89
CA ILE A 84 6.45 11.03 5.02
C ILE A 84 7.63 11.64 5.79
N ALA A 85 7.52 11.80 7.11
CA ALA A 85 8.52 12.48 7.95
C ALA A 85 9.63 11.57 8.53
N GLY A 86 9.52 10.24 8.41
CA GLY A 86 10.22 9.30 9.29
C GLY A 86 11.62 8.79 8.90
N ASP A 87 12.20 9.13 7.74
CA ASP A 87 13.51 8.58 7.33
C ASP A 87 14.60 9.66 7.27
N SER A 88 15.24 9.90 8.42
CA SER A 88 16.54 10.55 8.52
C SER A 88 17.28 10.09 9.78
N SER A 89 17.69 8.82 9.85
CA SER A 89 18.97 8.40 10.48
C SER A 89 19.11 6.87 10.55
N SER A 90 19.96 6.30 9.70
CA SER A 90 21.09 5.43 10.11
C SER A 90 21.76 4.81 8.87
N SER A 91 22.81 5.47 8.37
CA SER A 91 23.80 4.84 7.49
C SER A 91 25.01 4.49 8.35
N SER A 92 25.28 3.20 8.55
CA SER A 92 26.57 2.73 9.06
C SER A 92 27.46 2.40 7.86
N GLU A 93 28.57 3.13 7.80
CA GLU A 93 29.73 2.93 6.96
C GLU A 93 30.47 1.68 7.46
N ASP A 94 30.93 0.80 6.57
CA ASP A 94 31.94 -0.21 6.88
C ASP A 94 33.09 -0.03 5.87
N GLU A 95 34.26 0.26 6.42
CA GLU A 95 35.53 0.49 5.75
C GLU A 95 36.21 -0.86 5.42
N ASP A 96 36.88 -0.88 4.26
CA ASP A 96 37.71 -1.98 3.77
C ASP A 96 39.02 -2.12 4.57
N GLU A 97 39.41 -3.33 4.97
CA GLU A 97 40.80 -3.67 5.25
C GLU A 97 41.23 -4.96 4.53
N GLU A 98 42.28 -4.78 3.72
CA GLU A 98 43.07 -5.78 2.99
C GLU A 98 43.99 -6.57 3.92
N SER A 99 44.20 -7.86 3.62
CA SER A 99 45.31 -8.65 4.17
C SER A 99 45.64 -9.81 3.24
N ASP A 100 46.66 -9.61 2.41
CA ASP A 100 47.44 -10.65 1.73
C ASP A 100 48.25 -11.47 2.76
N ASP A 101 48.21 -12.81 2.69
CA ASP A 101 49.43 -13.63 2.73
C ASP A 101 49.20 -15.05 2.18
N ASN A 102 50.20 -15.55 1.46
CA ASN A 102 50.25 -16.80 0.72
C ASN A 102 50.73 -17.96 1.61
N GLY A 103 50.21 -19.16 1.38
CA GLY A 103 50.77 -20.38 1.98
C GLY A 103 50.02 -21.64 1.57
N GLU A 104 50.45 -22.26 0.47
CA GLU A 104 50.07 -23.60 0.05
C GLU A 104 50.67 -24.64 1.03
N VAL A 105 49.91 -25.70 1.37
CA VAL A 105 50.32 -27.13 1.36
C VAL A 105 49.25 -28.02 2.03
N ASP A 106 48.94 -29.09 1.30
CA ASP A 106 48.39 -30.41 1.65
C ASP A 106 46.91 -30.64 2.01
N GLN A 107 46.29 -31.38 1.08
CA GLN A 107 45.04 -32.11 1.18
C GLN A 107 45.09 -33.14 2.31
N LYS A 108 44.09 -33.09 3.19
CA LYS A 108 43.50 -34.28 3.83
C LYS A 108 41.99 -34.11 3.96
N ASP A 109 41.30 -35.15 3.51
CA ASP A 109 39.86 -35.31 3.41
C ASP A 109 39.06 -34.77 4.61
N ALA A 110 38.16 -33.83 4.36
CA ALA A 110 37.07 -33.51 5.28
C ALA A 110 35.80 -33.13 4.50
N ARG A 111 34.88 -34.09 4.41
CA ARG A 111 33.41 -33.95 4.29
C ARG A 111 32.92 -32.76 3.45
N VAL A 112 32.56 -33.05 2.20
CA VAL A 112 31.62 -32.24 1.41
C VAL A 112 30.30 -32.12 2.18
N LYS A 113 30.10 -31.00 2.90
CA LYS A 113 28.79 -30.59 3.39
C LYS A 113 28.04 -29.98 2.22
N LEU A 114 27.10 -30.76 1.68
CA LEU A 114 26.13 -30.36 0.66
C LEU A 114 25.41 -29.05 1.06
N ARG A 115 25.89 -27.92 0.53
CA ARG A 115 25.10 -26.69 0.41
C ARG A 115 24.12 -26.87 -0.74
N ASN A 116 22.96 -27.48 -0.49
CA ASN A 116 21.85 -27.39 -1.44
C ASN A 116 20.43 -27.61 -0.89
N VAL A 117 20.22 -27.44 0.42
CA VAL A 117 18.91 -27.70 1.05
C VAL A 117 18.16 -26.40 1.44
N SER A 118 18.78 -25.23 1.32
CA SER A 118 18.17 -23.96 1.77
C SER A 118 16.94 -23.53 0.94
N TRP A 119 17.00 -23.68 -0.38
CA TRP A 119 15.87 -23.38 -1.27
C TRP A 119 14.74 -24.40 -1.13
N ALA A 120 15.08 -25.67 -0.92
CA ALA A 120 14.12 -26.75 -0.69
C ALA A 120 13.38 -26.56 0.65
N ILE A 121 14.09 -26.20 1.72
CA ILE A 121 13.49 -25.92 3.04
C ILE A 121 12.58 -24.68 2.96
N SER A 122 13.03 -23.62 2.30
CA SER A 122 12.23 -22.39 2.13
C SER A 122 10.96 -22.64 1.31
N SER A 123 11.05 -23.42 0.23
CA SER A 123 9.89 -23.75 -0.61
C SER A 123 8.92 -24.71 0.08
N ILE A 124 9.40 -25.67 0.87
CA ILE A 124 8.56 -26.57 1.66
C ILE A 124 7.88 -25.80 2.81
N ALA A 125 8.60 -24.92 3.48
CA ALA A 125 8.05 -24.05 4.53
C ALA A 125 6.91 -23.19 3.95
N VAL A 126 7.15 -22.48 2.85
CA VAL A 126 6.14 -21.65 2.15
C VAL A 126 4.92 -22.47 1.70
N LYS A 127 5.13 -23.68 1.15
CA LYS A 127 4.02 -24.57 0.74
C LYS A 127 3.19 -25.03 1.94
N ARG A 128 3.83 -25.35 3.08
CA ARG A 128 3.14 -25.71 4.33
C ARG A 128 2.35 -24.52 4.90
N THR A 129 2.88 -23.30 4.83
CA THR A 129 2.15 -22.09 5.27
C THR A 129 0.93 -21.83 4.38
N LYS A 130 1.06 -21.94 3.05
CA LYS A 130 -0.07 -21.75 2.12
C LYS A 130 -1.20 -22.74 2.41
N ALA A 131 -0.90 -24.04 2.47
CA ALA A 131 -1.91 -25.06 2.72
C ALA A 131 -2.62 -24.88 4.08
N SER A 132 -1.87 -24.46 5.11
CA SER A 132 -2.42 -24.14 6.43
C SER A 132 -3.41 -22.97 6.39
N VAL A 133 -3.03 -21.86 5.75
CA VAL A 133 -3.91 -20.69 5.57
C VAL A 133 -5.14 -21.05 4.74
N THR A 134 -4.96 -21.77 3.63
CA THR A 134 -6.08 -22.21 2.78
C THR A 134 -7.11 -23.02 3.56
N ASN A 135 -6.69 -23.97 4.41
CA ASN A 135 -7.62 -24.79 5.21
C ASN A 135 -8.25 -24.02 6.40
N LYS A 136 -7.64 -22.90 6.80
CA LYS A 136 -8.17 -22.00 7.82
C LYS A 136 -9.22 -21.06 7.25
N GLU A 137 -9.00 -20.54 6.03
CA GLU A 137 -9.81 -19.47 5.45
C GLU A 137 -10.85 -19.94 4.42
N LEU A 138 -10.58 -21.02 3.69
CA LEU A 138 -11.49 -21.64 2.72
C LEU A 138 -11.98 -23.00 3.25
N ASP A 139 -13.22 -23.38 2.90
CA ASP A 139 -13.83 -24.60 3.40
C ASP A 139 -13.09 -25.85 2.86
N PRO A 140 -12.41 -26.65 3.70
CA PRO A 140 -11.67 -27.82 3.23
C PRO A 140 -12.59 -28.98 2.80
N ASN A 141 -13.85 -28.97 3.23
CA ASN A 141 -14.82 -30.04 2.94
C ASN A 141 -15.60 -29.77 1.65
N ALA A 142 -15.53 -28.55 1.12
CA ALA A 142 -16.14 -28.19 -0.15
C ALA A 142 -15.33 -28.72 -1.33
N ASN A 143 -16.03 -29.07 -2.41
CA ASN A 143 -15.38 -29.48 -3.66
C ASN A 143 -14.55 -28.33 -4.24
N SER A 144 -13.28 -28.60 -4.56
CA SER A 144 -12.41 -27.64 -5.23
C SER A 144 -12.87 -27.44 -6.68
N THR A 145 -13.10 -26.20 -7.07
CA THR A 145 -13.39 -25.83 -8.46
C THR A 145 -12.07 -25.59 -9.20
N VAL A 146 -11.89 -26.26 -10.34
CA VAL A 146 -10.71 -26.03 -11.19
C VAL A 146 -10.89 -24.70 -11.93
N ILE A 147 -10.02 -23.75 -11.62
CA ILE A 147 -10.03 -22.43 -12.27
C ILE A 147 -9.14 -22.48 -13.50
N ASP A 148 -9.75 -22.57 -14.67
CA ASP A 148 -9.11 -22.39 -15.97
C ASP A 148 -8.96 -20.88 -16.29
N PRO A 149 -7.74 -20.32 -16.25
CA PRO A 149 -7.52 -18.91 -16.52
C PRO A 149 -7.93 -18.48 -17.94
N SER A 150 -7.95 -19.40 -18.91
CA SER A 150 -8.28 -19.07 -20.30
C SER A 150 -9.75 -18.67 -20.51
N GLN A 151 -10.60 -18.99 -19.54
CA GLN A 151 -12.02 -18.63 -19.55
C GLN A 151 -12.27 -17.19 -19.08
N PHE A 152 -11.25 -16.51 -18.57
CA PHE A 152 -11.35 -15.17 -18.00
C PHE A 152 -10.46 -14.21 -18.77
N CYS A 153 -11.07 -13.22 -19.41
CA CYS A 153 -10.38 -12.16 -20.13
C CYS A 153 -10.79 -10.80 -19.55
N GLY A 154 -9.81 -9.98 -19.20
CA GLY A 154 -10.01 -8.56 -18.91
C GLY A 154 -9.48 -7.70 -20.05
N SER A 155 -9.76 -6.40 -20.01
CA SER A 155 -9.31 -5.45 -21.04
C SER A 155 -7.80 -5.19 -20.99
N LEU A 156 -7.15 -5.35 -19.83
CA LEU A 156 -5.68 -5.30 -19.72
C LEU A 156 -5.12 -6.71 -19.90
N HIS A 157 -4.15 -6.89 -20.81
CA HIS A 157 -3.61 -8.22 -21.07
C HIS A 157 -2.67 -8.68 -19.96
N LYS A 158 -2.59 -10.01 -19.79
CA LYS A 158 -1.63 -10.64 -18.89
C LYS A 158 -0.24 -10.64 -19.51
N GLY A 159 0.75 -10.14 -18.77
CA GLY A 159 2.14 -10.08 -19.21
C GLY A 159 2.74 -11.46 -19.47
N LYS A 160 3.54 -11.56 -20.53
CA LYS A 160 4.24 -12.82 -20.90
C LYS A 160 5.53 -13.02 -20.13
N ASP A 161 6.26 -11.93 -19.90
CA ASP A 161 7.54 -11.88 -19.20
C ASP A 161 7.73 -10.49 -18.55
N GLU A 162 8.90 -10.25 -17.95
CA GLU A 162 9.19 -9.00 -17.23
C GLU A 162 9.41 -7.80 -18.17
N ASN A 163 9.73 -8.03 -19.44
CA ASN A 163 9.95 -6.97 -20.43
C ASN A 163 8.67 -6.53 -21.13
N ASP A 164 7.58 -7.28 -20.97
CA ASP A 164 6.26 -6.89 -21.46
C ASP A 164 5.82 -5.55 -20.83
N SER A 165 4.93 -4.83 -21.49
CA SER A 165 4.48 -3.52 -21.02
C SER A 165 2.99 -3.36 -21.26
N ASN A 166 2.38 -2.41 -20.55
CA ASN A 166 0.95 -2.22 -20.57
C ASN A 166 0.17 -3.49 -20.23
N CYS A 167 0.61 -4.18 -19.17
CA CYS A 167 0.09 -5.50 -18.84
C CYS A 167 -0.02 -5.68 -17.32
N TRP A 168 -0.69 -6.75 -16.90
CA TRP A 168 -0.71 -7.19 -15.50
C TRP A 168 -0.05 -8.55 -15.31
N SER A 169 0.46 -8.81 -14.11
CA SER A 169 0.84 -10.15 -13.66
C SER A 169 0.50 -10.36 -12.19
N SER A 170 0.70 -11.57 -11.66
CA SER A 170 0.37 -11.94 -10.28
C SER A 170 1.65 -12.34 -9.54
N PRO A 171 2.37 -11.39 -8.92
CA PRO A 171 3.60 -11.69 -8.19
C PRO A 171 3.30 -12.44 -6.89
N SER A 172 4.29 -13.16 -6.34
CA SER A 172 4.20 -13.72 -4.98
C SER A 172 4.13 -12.60 -3.94
N GLY A 173 3.60 -12.89 -2.74
CA GLY A 173 3.54 -11.91 -1.65
C GLY A 173 4.86 -11.67 -0.91
N LYS A 174 5.98 -12.28 -1.32
CA LYS A 174 7.27 -12.20 -0.61
C LYS A 174 7.85 -10.79 -0.54
N GLY A 175 7.49 -9.91 -1.47
CA GLY A 175 7.92 -8.51 -1.48
C GLY A 175 7.20 -7.63 -0.45
N PHE A 176 6.25 -8.17 0.31
CA PHE A 176 5.42 -7.41 1.25
C PHE A 176 5.65 -7.86 2.69
N MET A 177 5.79 -6.92 3.61
CA MET A 177 5.93 -7.20 5.04
C MET A 177 4.56 -7.16 5.73
N ILE A 178 4.20 -8.26 6.38
CA ILE A 178 2.89 -8.49 7.01
C ILE A 178 3.04 -8.76 8.51
N ARG A 179 1.97 -8.61 9.30
CA ARG A 179 2.04 -8.86 10.75
C ARG A 179 2.37 -10.33 11.03
N GLY A 180 3.45 -10.57 11.77
CA GLY A 180 3.88 -11.90 12.17
C GLY A 180 2.99 -12.52 13.26
N LYS A 181 3.25 -13.79 13.59
CA LYS A 181 2.42 -14.55 14.55
C LYS A 181 2.36 -13.87 15.93
N SER A 182 3.44 -13.24 16.35
CA SER A 182 3.57 -12.59 17.66
C SER A 182 3.39 -11.07 17.62
N TYR A 183 2.93 -10.50 16.50
CA TYR A 183 2.95 -9.06 16.23
C TYR A 183 2.29 -8.20 17.32
N LEU A 184 1.20 -8.66 17.94
CA LEU A 184 0.53 -7.90 19.02
C LEU A 184 1.41 -7.76 20.28
N LYS A 185 2.46 -8.56 20.41
CA LYS A 185 3.41 -8.57 21.54
C LYS A 185 4.72 -7.89 21.19
N ASP A 186 5.22 -8.10 19.98
CA ASP A 186 6.57 -7.68 19.58
C ASP A 186 6.63 -6.69 18.40
N ASN A 187 5.49 -6.38 17.78
CA ASN A 187 5.37 -5.60 16.54
C ASN A 187 6.20 -6.16 15.36
N ALA A 188 6.59 -7.43 15.42
CA ALA A 188 7.45 -8.06 14.42
C ALA A 188 6.67 -8.44 13.17
N LYS A 189 7.13 -7.92 12.01
CA LYS A 189 6.59 -8.27 10.70
C LYS A 189 7.42 -9.38 10.05
N VAL A 190 6.77 -10.15 9.20
CA VAL A 190 7.38 -11.23 8.41
C VAL A 190 7.07 -11.02 6.93
N MET A 191 7.86 -11.64 6.05
CA MET A 191 7.55 -11.64 4.61
C MET A 191 6.22 -12.35 4.34
N GLY A 192 5.45 -11.80 3.41
CA GLY A 192 4.21 -12.38 2.93
C GLY A 192 4.40 -13.70 2.20
N GLY A 193 3.32 -14.47 2.13
CA GLY A 193 3.28 -15.75 1.42
C GLY A 193 2.67 -15.64 0.02
N GLU A 194 2.35 -16.79 -0.56
CA GLU A 194 1.52 -16.85 -1.76
C GLU A 194 0.12 -16.29 -1.48
N PRO A 195 -0.48 -15.54 -2.42
CA PRO A 195 -1.86 -15.07 -2.27
C PRO A 195 -2.85 -16.21 -2.04
N LEU A 196 -3.83 -15.97 -1.19
CA LEU A 196 -4.93 -16.89 -0.92
C LEU A 196 -5.84 -17.04 -2.15
N LEU A 197 -6.19 -15.92 -2.78
CA LEU A 197 -7.04 -15.88 -3.97
C LEU A 197 -6.19 -15.78 -5.24
N LYS A 198 -6.70 -16.36 -6.33
CA LYS A 198 -6.07 -16.33 -7.65
C LYS A 198 -6.58 -15.13 -8.44
N LEU A 199 -5.67 -14.26 -8.90
CA LEU A 199 -6.01 -13.18 -9.84
C LEU A 199 -6.41 -13.79 -11.19
N LEU A 200 -7.65 -13.54 -11.61
CA LEU A 200 -8.24 -14.05 -12.85
C LEU A 200 -7.92 -13.13 -14.03
N ALA A 201 -8.26 -11.85 -13.86
CA ALA A 201 -8.17 -10.84 -14.90
C ALA A 201 -8.06 -9.45 -14.26
N VAL A 202 -7.70 -8.47 -15.10
CA VAL A 202 -7.70 -7.06 -14.76
C VAL A 202 -8.38 -6.30 -15.88
N ASP A 203 -9.36 -5.49 -15.54
CA ASP A 203 -9.91 -4.50 -16.47
C ASP A 203 -9.30 -3.13 -16.18
N TRP A 204 -8.99 -2.43 -17.26
CA TRP A 204 -8.59 -1.04 -17.28
C TRP A 204 -9.57 -0.26 -18.16
N PHE A 205 -10.44 0.53 -17.52
CA PHE A 205 -11.52 1.25 -18.18
C PHE A 205 -11.36 2.75 -18.09
N THR A 206 -11.84 3.46 -19.12
CA THR A 206 -12.19 4.88 -19.03
C THR A 206 -13.69 4.99 -18.83
N VAL A 207 -14.10 5.92 -17.97
CA VAL A 207 -15.51 6.17 -17.65
C VAL A 207 -15.75 7.67 -17.53
N ASP A 208 -16.91 8.13 -17.99
CA ASP A 208 -17.26 9.55 -17.89
C ASP A 208 -17.56 9.97 -16.44
N LYS A 209 -18.17 9.04 -15.69
CA LYS A 209 -18.47 9.15 -14.26
C LYS A 209 -18.00 7.88 -13.57
N SER A 210 -17.69 7.97 -12.27
CA SER A 210 -17.40 6.76 -11.51
C SER A 210 -18.56 5.76 -11.61
N ILE A 211 -18.23 4.50 -11.84
CA ILE A 211 -19.18 3.40 -11.96
C ILE A 211 -19.03 2.53 -10.72
N ASP A 212 -20.12 2.38 -9.99
CA ASP A 212 -20.24 1.42 -8.89
C ASP A 212 -20.86 0.11 -9.42
N ARG A 213 -20.69 -0.99 -8.68
CA ARG A 213 -21.32 -2.30 -8.96
C ARG A 213 -20.97 -2.86 -10.35
N ILE A 214 -19.73 -2.70 -10.77
CA ILE A 214 -19.25 -3.18 -12.06
C ILE A 214 -19.41 -4.70 -12.21
N ALA A 215 -19.39 -5.45 -11.10
CA ALA A 215 -19.61 -6.89 -11.13
C ALA A 215 -21.02 -7.28 -11.62
N LEU A 216 -22.00 -6.37 -11.54
CA LEU A 216 -23.35 -6.58 -12.08
C LEU A 216 -23.50 -6.18 -13.55
N HIS A 217 -22.50 -5.51 -14.12
CA HIS A 217 -22.54 -5.12 -15.52
C HIS A 217 -22.62 -6.39 -16.42
N PRO A 218 -23.51 -6.46 -17.42
CA PRO A 218 -23.73 -7.69 -18.20
C PRO A 218 -22.49 -8.24 -18.91
N LYS A 219 -21.54 -7.36 -19.26
CA LYS A 219 -20.27 -7.73 -19.91
C LYS A 219 -19.15 -8.06 -18.90
N CYS A 220 -19.38 -7.90 -17.60
CA CYS A 220 -18.39 -8.21 -16.59
C CYS A 220 -18.16 -9.73 -16.51
N LEU A 221 -16.91 -10.14 -16.30
CA LEU A 221 -16.55 -11.56 -16.22
C LEU A 221 -17.28 -12.31 -15.11
N VAL A 222 -17.68 -11.63 -14.04
CA VAL A 222 -18.46 -12.22 -12.94
C VAL A 222 -19.81 -12.75 -13.45
N GLN A 223 -20.39 -12.10 -14.46
CA GLN A 223 -21.67 -12.48 -15.07
C GLN A 223 -21.56 -13.60 -16.10
N SER A 224 -20.35 -13.99 -16.49
CA SER A 224 -20.11 -15.10 -17.41
C SER A 224 -20.52 -16.45 -16.81
N GLU A 225 -20.76 -17.45 -17.68
CA GLU A 225 -21.03 -18.83 -17.26
C GLU A 225 -19.91 -19.42 -16.39
N ALA A 226 -18.65 -19.06 -16.68
CA ALA A 226 -17.51 -19.49 -15.88
C ALA A 226 -17.48 -18.77 -14.52
N GLY A 227 -17.73 -17.46 -14.51
CA GLY A 227 -17.78 -16.63 -13.29
C GLY A 227 -18.84 -17.10 -12.30
N LYS A 228 -20.06 -17.38 -12.79
CA LYS A 228 -21.18 -17.87 -11.96
C LYS A 228 -20.92 -19.22 -11.29
N LYS A 229 -20.02 -20.04 -11.87
CA LYS A 229 -19.65 -21.36 -11.32
C LYS A 229 -18.55 -21.28 -10.26
N LEU A 230 -17.88 -20.13 -10.13
CA LEU A 230 -16.83 -19.98 -9.13
C LEU A 230 -17.44 -19.90 -7.72
N PRO A 231 -16.84 -20.59 -6.73
CA PRO A 231 -17.34 -20.57 -5.36
C PRO A 231 -17.35 -19.19 -4.71
N PHE A 232 -16.34 -18.38 -5.01
CA PHE A 232 -16.25 -17.02 -4.50
C PHE A 232 -15.33 -16.16 -5.39
N ILE A 233 -15.76 -14.92 -5.64
CA ILE A 233 -14.99 -13.89 -6.35
C ILE A 233 -14.93 -12.63 -5.48
N LEU A 234 -13.73 -12.09 -5.29
CA LEU A 234 -13.52 -10.75 -4.75
C LEU A 234 -13.21 -9.81 -5.91
N VAL A 235 -14.03 -8.79 -6.08
CA VAL A 235 -13.87 -7.73 -7.08
C VAL A 235 -13.43 -6.47 -6.38
N ILE A 236 -12.34 -5.86 -6.83
CA ILE A 236 -11.86 -4.57 -6.31
C ILE A 236 -11.81 -3.59 -7.47
N ASN A 237 -12.64 -2.56 -7.43
CA ASN A 237 -12.67 -1.50 -8.43
C ASN A 237 -12.03 -0.24 -7.82
N LEU A 238 -10.79 0.05 -8.20
CA LEU A 238 -10.14 1.29 -7.83
C LEU A 238 -10.62 2.39 -8.78
N GLN A 239 -11.49 3.27 -8.27
CA GLN A 239 -12.04 4.39 -9.01
C GLN A 239 -11.05 5.56 -8.93
N VAL A 240 -10.37 5.83 -10.04
CA VAL A 240 -9.30 6.83 -10.13
C VAL A 240 -9.83 8.11 -10.76
N PRO A 241 -9.89 9.21 -10.00
CA PRO A 241 -10.34 10.50 -10.51
C PRO A 241 -9.30 11.09 -11.47
N ALA A 242 -9.69 11.33 -12.72
CA ALA A 242 -8.84 11.93 -13.74
C ALA A 242 -9.72 12.55 -14.86
N LYS A 243 -9.11 12.97 -15.98
CA LYS A 243 -9.83 13.45 -17.16
C LYS A 243 -9.45 12.60 -18.38
N PRO A 244 -10.26 11.61 -18.80
CA PRO A 244 -11.47 11.08 -18.16
C PRO A 244 -11.16 10.31 -16.87
N ASN A 245 -12.19 9.86 -16.13
CA ASN A 245 -11.98 8.99 -14.97
C ASN A 245 -11.56 7.59 -15.44
N TYR A 246 -10.84 6.87 -14.56
CA TYR A 246 -10.45 5.49 -14.82
C TYR A 246 -11.00 4.54 -13.75
N SER A 247 -11.27 3.31 -14.16
CA SER A 247 -11.57 2.20 -13.25
C SER A 247 -10.56 1.07 -13.50
N LEU A 248 -9.77 0.76 -12.47
CA LEU A 248 -8.92 -0.43 -12.44
C LEU A 248 -9.64 -1.53 -11.64
N VAL A 249 -10.10 -2.56 -12.33
CA VAL A 249 -10.89 -3.62 -11.72
C VAL A 249 -10.09 -4.90 -11.65
N LEU A 250 -9.93 -5.42 -10.43
CA LEU A 250 -9.16 -6.60 -10.11
C LEU A 250 -10.12 -7.72 -9.70
N TYR A 251 -10.03 -8.87 -10.37
CA TYR A 251 -10.92 -10.00 -10.11
C TYR A 251 -10.13 -11.17 -9.52
N TYR A 252 -10.37 -11.45 -8.24
CA TYR A 252 -9.73 -12.53 -7.52
C TYR A 252 -10.71 -13.66 -7.25
N ALA A 253 -10.32 -14.92 -7.42
CA ALA A 253 -11.20 -16.05 -7.17
C ALA A 253 -10.62 -17.04 -6.16
N ALA A 254 -11.52 -17.65 -5.40
CA ALA A 254 -11.22 -18.78 -4.54
C ALA A 254 -11.64 -20.09 -5.23
N GLU A 255 -10.84 -21.15 -5.08
CA GLU A 255 -11.18 -22.49 -5.57
C GLU A 255 -12.25 -23.18 -4.71
N ARG A 256 -12.51 -22.65 -3.51
CA ARG A 256 -13.49 -23.14 -2.54
C ARG A 256 -14.16 -21.94 -1.86
N PRO A 257 -15.39 -22.07 -1.35
CA PRO A 257 -16.06 -20.98 -0.66
C PRO A 257 -15.30 -20.60 0.64
N PRO A 258 -15.42 -19.34 1.11
CA PRO A 258 -14.91 -18.95 2.42
C PRO A 258 -15.44 -19.85 3.53
N LYS A 259 -14.55 -20.31 4.41
CA LYS A 259 -14.90 -21.16 5.55
C LYS A 259 -15.70 -20.35 6.57
N LYS A 260 -16.84 -20.88 7.01
CA LYS A 260 -17.64 -20.23 8.07
C LYS A 260 -16.77 -19.90 9.30
N ASN A 261 -16.96 -18.71 9.85
CA ASN A 261 -16.22 -18.14 10.98
C ASN A 261 -14.73 -17.82 10.73
N SER A 262 -14.19 -18.02 9.52
CA SER A 262 -12.86 -17.52 9.18
C SER A 262 -12.84 -16.00 9.11
N LEU A 263 -11.63 -15.40 9.13
CA LEU A 263 -11.50 -13.95 8.99
C LEU A 263 -12.03 -13.50 7.63
N LEU A 264 -11.75 -14.26 6.56
CA LEU A 264 -12.27 -13.98 5.23
C LEU A 264 -13.80 -14.02 5.21
N ALA A 265 -14.44 -15.05 5.77
CA ALA A 265 -15.91 -15.13 5.78
C ALA A 265 -16.53 -14.00 6.61
N LYS A 266 -15.94 -13.66 7.77
CA LYS A 266 -16.38 -12.51 8.58
C LYS A 266 -16.24 -11.18 7.83
N PHE A 267 -15.19 -11.01 7.03
CA PHE A 267 -15.02 -9.82 6.20
C PHE A 267 -16.04 -9.79 5.04
N VAL A 268 -16.26 -10.94 4.40
CA VAL A 268 -17.17 -11.07 3.27
C VAL A 268 -18.62 -10.85 3.66
N ASP A 269 -19.08 -11.46 4.76
CA ASP A 269 -20.48 -11.41 5.20
C ASP A 269 -20.71 -10.42 6.38
N GLY A 270 -19.67 -9.68 6.77
CA GLY A 270 -19.72 -8.71 7.88
C GLY A 270 -20.33 -7.36 7.53
N SER A 271 -20.25 -6.42 8.49
CA SER A 271 -20.68 -5.04 8.31
C SER A 271 -19.62 -4.19 7.61
N ASP A 272 -20.06 -3.08 7.00
CA ASP A 272 -19.13 -2.11 6.39
C ASP A 272 -18.16 -1.54 7.41
N MET A 273 -18.61 -1.26 8.64
CA MET A 273 -17.71 -0.86 9.73
C MET A 273 -16.58 -1.87 9.99
N PHE A 274 -16.89 -3.17 9.93
CA PHE A 274 -15.87 -4.22 10.07
C PHE A 274 -14.91 -4.21 8.88
N ARG A 275 -15.43 -4.07 7.66
CA ARG A 275 -14.63 -4.02 6.44
C ARG A 275 -13.73 -2.79 6.40
N ASP A 276 -14.27 -1.62 6.70
CA ASP A 276 -13.54 -0.35 6.71
C ASP A 276 -12.37 -0.38 7.70
N ALA A 277 -12.62 -0.94 8.89
CA ALA A 277 -11.62 -1.05 9.94
C ALA A 277 -10.53 -2.11 9.68
N ARG A 278 -10.59 -2.85 8.56
CA ARG A 278 -9.74 -4.01 8.28
C ARG A 278 -9.21 -4.09 6.85
N PHE A 279 -9.85 -3.43 5.88
CA PHE A 279 -9.45 -3.50 4.47
C PHE A 279 -8.14 -2.78 4.25
N LYS A 280 -7.10 -3.52 3.87
CA LYS A 280 -5.72 -3.06 3.84
C LYS A 280 -5.07 -3.28 2.48
N LEU A 281 -4.29 -2.30 2.04
CA LEU A 281 -3.49 -2.36 0.82
C LEU A 281 -2.03 -2.00 1.13
N ILE A 282 -1.09 -2.75 0.56
CA ILE A 282 0.34 -2.44 0.61
C ILE A 282 0.81 -2.17 -0.82
N PRO A 283 1.22 -0.94 -1.16
CA PRO A 283 1.82 -0.67 -2.45
C PRO A 283 3.34 -0.89 -2.41
N SER A 284 3.93 -1.21 -3.55
CA SER A 284 5.38 -1.27 -3.73
C SER A 284 5.74 -0.86 -5.16
N ILE A 285 6.53 0.20 -5.31
CA ILE A 285 7.04 0.62 -6.62
C ILE A 285 8.35 -0.12 -6.91
N VAL A 286 8.24 -1.19 -7.69
CA VAL A 286 9.36 -2.05 -8.10
C VAL A 286 10.30 -1.23 -9.00
N GLU A 287 9.75 -0.65 -10.06
CA GLU A 287 10.47 0.23 -10.98
C GLU A 287 9.73 1.56 -11.12
N GLY A 288 10.47 2.66 -11.20
CA GLY A 288 9.86 3.97 -11.34
C GLY A 288 10.71 5.09 -10.76
N TYR A 289 10.28 6.32 -11.05
CA TYR A 289 10.97 7.52 -10.60
C TYR A 289 10.97 7.63 -9.06
N TRP A 290 12.10 7.98 -8.48
CA TRP A 290 12.32 7.93 -7.02
C TRP A 290 11.34 8.81 -6.22
N MET A 291 10.90 9.95 -6.78
CA MET A 291 9.90 10.80 -6.13
C MET A 291 8.54 10.11 -6.03
N VAL A 292 8.18 9.31 -7.03
CA VAL A 292 6.94 8.50 -7.02
C VAL A 292 7.06 7.41 -5.97
N LYS A 293 8.22 6.72 -5.89
CA LYS A 293 8.48 5.72 -4.84
C LYS A 293 8.28 6.30 -3.44
N ARG A 294 8.81 7.50 -3.20
CA ARG A 294 8.69 8.18 -1.91
C ARG A 294 7.25 8.63 -1.60
N ALA A 295 6.52 9.11 -2.61
CA ALA A 295 5.15 9.58 -2.42
C ALA A 295 4.15 8.44 -2.17
N VAL A 296 4.32 7.31 -2.87
CA VAL A 296 3.48 6.12 -2.69
C VAL A 296 3.85 5.39 -1.39
N GLY A 297 5.15 5.34 -1.07
CA GLY A 297 5.67 4.61 0.08
C GLY A 297 5.56 3.09 -0.08
N THR A 298 5.92 2.38 0.98
CA THR A 298 5.85 0.91 1.09
C THR A 298 5.08 0.45 2.34
N LYS A 299 4.56 1.41 3.11
CA LYS A 299 3.77 1.14 4.32
C LYS A 299 2.36 0.72 3.93
N ALA A 300 1.78 -0.16 4.74
CA ALA A 300 0.39 -0.57 4.57
C ALA A 300 -0.56 0.60 4.85
N CYS A 301 -1.60 0.72 4.02
CA CYS A 301 -2.68 1.69 4.16
C CYS A 301 -3.99 0.95 4.47
N LEU A 302 -4.70 1.36 5.52
CA LEU A 302 -6.07 0.92 5.79
C LEU A 302 -7.02 1.69 4.86
N LEU A 303 -7.21 1.17 3.65
CA LEU A 303 -8.02 1.83 2.62
C LEU A 303 -9.42 2.17 3.10
N GLY A 304 -10.06 1.26 3.84
CA GLY A 304 -11.40 1.48 4.38
C GLY A 304 -11.52 2.66 5.36
N LYS A 305 -10.41 3.14 5.92
CA LYS A 305 -10.35 4.37 6.72
C LYS A 305 -9.88 5.57 5.91
N ALA A 306 -9.00 5.36 4.94
CA ALA A 306 -8.31 6.42 4.22
C ALA A 306 -9.13 7.01 3.07
N VAL A 307 -10.02 6.21 2.47
CA VAL A 307 -10.88 6.57 1.34
C VAL A 307 -12.25 5.92 1.52
N THR A 308 -13.28 6.51 0.91
CA THR A 308 -14.61 5.92 0.88
C THR A 308 -14.60 4.61 0.10
N CYS A 309 -15.02 3.54 0.77
CA CYS A 309 -15.23 2.23 0.17
C CYS A 309 -16.73 1.90 0.18
N LYS A 310 -17.26 1.39 -0.94
CA LYS A 310 -18.62 0.84 -1.00
C LYS A 310 -18.55 -0.66 -1.22
N TYR A 311 -19.33 -1.41 -0.48
CA TYR A 311 -19.28 -2.86 -0.45
C TYR A 311 -20.58 -3.46 -1.00
N PHE A 312 -20.47 -4.35 -1.98
CA PHE A 312 -21.61 -5.02 -2.61
C PHE A 312 -21.43 -6.53 -2.56
N ARG A 313 -22.06 -7.15 -1.57
CA ARG A 313 -22.10 -8.61 -1.41
C ARG A 313 -23.27 -9.19 -2.20
N GLN A 314 -23.01 -10.24 -2.98
CA GLN A 314 -24.03 -11.12 -3.57
C GLN A 314 -23.81 -12.58 -3.18
N ASP A 315 -24.34 -13.57 -3.91
CA ASP A 315 -24.20 -14.97 -3.50
C ASP A 315 -22.75 -15.46 -3.60
N ASN A 316 -22.13 -15.31 -4.79
CA ASN A 316 -20.80 -15.84 -5.08
C ASN A 316 -19.72 -14.76 -5.22
N PHE A 317 -20.02 -13.48 -4.97
CA PHE A 317 -18.98 -12.44 -4.98
C PHE A 317 -19.17 -11.35 -3.93
N LEU A 318 -18.07 -10.66 -3.63
CA LEU A 318 -18.05 -9.37 -2.94
C LEU A 318 -17.33 -8.38 -3.85
N GLU A 319 -17.96 -7.25 -4.15
CA GLU A 319 -17.33 -6.12 -4.81
C GLU A 319 -17.01 -5.00 -3.81
N ILE A 320 -15.83 -4.40 -3.97
CA ILE A 320 -15.36 -3.25 -3.22
C ILE A 320 -15.04 -2.14 -4.21
N ASP A 321 -15.89 -1.11 -4.26
CA ASP A 321 -15.64 0.12 -4.98
C ASP A 321 -14.84 1.07 -4.09
N VAL A 322 -13.62 1.40 -4.50
CA VAL A 322 -12.68 2.24 -3.74
C VAL A 322 -12.58 3.60 -4.42
N ASP A 323 -13.24 4.62 -3.86
CA ASP A 323 -13.22 5.99 -4.39
C ASP A 323 -11.96 6.72 -3.95
N ILE A 324 -10.92 6.70 -4.79
CA ILE A 324 -9.66 7.41 -4.53
C ILE A 324 -9.87 8.93 -4.49
N GLY A 325 -10.93 9.45 -5.12
CA GLY A 325 -11.28 10.86 -5.14
C GLY A 325 -11.76 11.43 -3.82
N SER A 326 -12.28 10.57 -2.94
CA SER A 326 -12.76 10.95 -1.61
C SER A 326 -11.69 11.53 -0.68
N SER A 327 -10.40 11.29 -0.96
CA SER A 327 -9.27 11.81 -0.17
C SER A 327 -8.41 12.77 -0.98
N SER A 328 -8.21 13.99 -0.49
CA SER A 328 -7.32 14.99 -1.11
C SER A 328 -5.88 14.48 -1.23
N VAL A 329 -5.46 13.74 -0.21
CA VAL A 329 -4.16 13.10 -0.14
C VAL A 329 -4.02 12.00 -1.20
N ALA A 330 -4.99 11.07 -1.26
CA ALA A 330 -4.96 9.99 -2.24
C ALA A 330 -5.03 10.55 -3.68
N ARG A 331 -5.82 11.62 -3.89
CA ARG A 331 -5.83 12.40 -5.15
C ARG A 331 -4.47 12.98 -5.51
N GLY A 332 -3.72 13.51 -4.54
CA GLY A 332 -2.37 14.01 -4.75
C GLY A 332 -1.40 12.92 -5.20
N VAL A 333 -1.41 11.78 -4.50
CA VAL A 333 -0.55 10.62 -4.83
C VAL A 333 -0.90 10.06 -6.20
N ILE A 334 -2.18 9.84 -6.51
CA ILE A 334 -2.58 9.28 -7.80
C ILE A 334 -2.30 10.25 -8.96
N GLY A 335 -2.46 11.56 -8.76
CA GLY A 335 -2.09 12.57 -9.76
C GLY A 335 -0.60 12.52 -10.13
N LEU A 336 0.27 12.29 -9.14
CA LEU A 336 1.69 12.05 -9.38
C LEU A 336 1.92 10.73 -10.11
N VAL A 337 1.31 9.64 -9.65
CA VAL A 337 1.44 8.30 -10.27
C VAL A 337 1.03 8.32 -11.75
N LEU A 338 -0.11 8.94 -12.08
CA LEU A 338 -0.60 9.05 -13.45
C LEU A 338 0.39 9.77 -14.37
N GLY A 339 1.15 10.75 -13.86
CA GLY A 339 2.19 11.44 -14.63
C GLY A 339 3.39 10.56 -15.02
N TYR A 340 3.60 9.44 -14.31
CA TYR A 340 4.73 8.53 -14.54
C TYR A 340 4.32 7.11 -14.93
N VAL A 341 3.01 6.79 -14.96
CA VAL A 341 2.46 5.42 -15.00
C VAL A 341 3.04 4.52 -16.10
N THR A 342 3.39 5.08 -17.26
CA THR A 342 4.00 4.36 -18.40
C THR A 342 5.45 3.93 -18.15
N SER A 343 6.06 4.39 -17.06
CA SER A 343 7.41 4.07 -16.60
C SER A 343 7.43 3.35 -15.25
N LEU A 344 6.26 3.09 -14.66
CA LEU A 344 6.14 2.45 -13.35
C LEU A 344 5.87 0.95 -13.48
N VAL A 345 6.52 0.18 -12.61
CA VAL A 345 6.11 -1.18 -12.27
C VAL A 345 5.65 -1.16 -10.82
N VAL A 346 4.37 -1.39 -10.61
CA VAL A 346 3.71 -1.26 -9.30
C VAL A 346 3.16 -2.61 -8.87
N ASP A 347 3.61 -3.08 -7.72
CA ASP A 347 3.02 -4.24 -7.05
C ASP A 347 2.05 -3.76 -5.96
N LEU A 348 0.85 -4.34 -5.94
CA LEU A 348 -0.14 -4.12 -4.89
C LEU A 348 -0.43 -5.45 -4.21
N ALA A 349 -0.47 -5.43 -2.87
CA ALA A 349 -0.99 -6.53 -2.07
C ALA A 349 -2.23 -6.10 -1.31
N ILE A 350 -3.26 -6.93 -1.37
CA ILE A 350 -4.53 -6.76 -0.66
C ILE A 350 -4.55 -7.70 0.54
N LEU A 351 -4.97 -7.19 1.69
CA LEU A 351 -5.02 -7.92 2.95
C LEU A 351 -6.26 -7.52 3.77
N ILE A 352 -6.60 -8.38 4.72
CA ILE A 352 -7.48 -8.06 5.84
C ILE A 352 -6.57 -7.92 7.06
N GLU A 353 -6.62 -6.78 7.74
CA GLU A 353 -5.79 -6.52 8.91
C GLU A 353 -6.17 -7.44 10.07
N ALA A 354 -5.20 -8.14 10.66
CA ALA A 354 -5.45 -8.92 11.87
C ALA A 354 -5.43 -8.02 13.11
N LYS A 355 -6.42 -8.15 13.99
CA LYS A 355 -6.48 -7.47 15.30
C LYS A 355 -6.50 -8.40 16.50
N GLU A 356 -6.89 -9.66 16.32
CA GLU A 356 -6.88 -10.69 17.37
C GLU A 356 -5.68 -11.64 17.20
N GLU A 357 -5.23 -12.32 18.28
CA GLU A 357 -4.10 -13.25 18.21
C GLU A 357 -4.40 -14.45 17.31
N GLU A 358 -5.66 -14.90 17.25
CA GLU A 358 -6.12 -16.00 16.40
C GLU A 358 -6.15 -15.63 14.92
N GLU A 359 -6.15 -14.33 14.59
CA GLU A 359 -6.10 -13.83 13.21
C GLU A 359 -4.67 -13.80 12.67
N LEU A 360 -3.66 -13.95 13.54
CA LEU A 360 -2.24 -13.92 13.19
C LEU A 360 -1.64 -15.31 12.87
N PRO A 361 -0.53 -15.36 12.10
CA PRO A 361 0.00 -14.26 11.28
C PRO A 361 -1.00 -13.84 10.20
N GLU A 362 -0.87 -12.62 9.70
CA GLU A 362 -1.64 -12.18 8.54
C GLU A 362 -1.32 -13.05 7.31
N TYR A 363 -2.12 -12.90 6.26
CA TYR A 363 -1.88 -13.51 4.97
C TYR A 363 -2.25 -12.55 3.85
N ILE A 364 -1.67 -12.79 2.67
CA ILE A 364 -1.93 -12.01 1.47
C ILE A 364 -3.22 -12.53 0.85
N LEU A 365 -4.23 -11.67 0.69
CA LEU A 365 -5.50 -12.04 0.09
C LEU A 365 -5.38 -12.15 -1.42
N GLY A 366 -4.77 -11.14 -2.05
CA GLY A 366 -4.54 -11.04 -3.48
C GLY A 366 -3.35 -10.14 -3.78
N THR A 367 -2.69 -10.35 -4.92
CA THR A 367 -1.65 -9.45 -5.44
C THR A 367 -1.91 -9.09 -6.90
N VAL A 368 -1.38 -7.97 -7.34
CA VAL A 368 -1.29 -7.62 -8.77
C VAL A 368 -0.01 -6.84 -9.00
N ARG A 369 0.65 -7.11 -10.13
CA ARG A 369 1.69 -6.25 -10.70
C ARG A 369 1.09 -5.53 -11.89
N LEU A 370 1.18 -4.22 -11.91
CA LEU A 370 0.84 -3.36 -13.05
C LEU A 370 2.15 -2.92 -13.69
N ASN A 371 2.39 -3.33 -14.92
CA ASN A 371 3.64 -3.05 -15.63
C ASN A 371 3.40 -2.00 -16.71
N ARG A 372 3.90 -0.77 -16.46
CA ARG A 372 4.00 0.32 -17.44
C ARG A 372 2.67 0.57 -18.15
N VAL A 373 1.58 0.64 -17.36
CA VAL A 373 0.21 0.79 -17.87
C VAL A 373 0.10 2.09 -18.67
N LYS A 374 -0.56 2.01 -19.82
CA LYS A 374 -0.83 3.14 -20.69
C LYS A 374 -2.25 3.66 -20.45
N LEU A 375 -2.38 4.97 -20.33
CA LEU A 375 -3.67 5.61 -20.06
C LEU A 375 -4.61 5.53 -21.28
N ASP A 376 -4.06 5.68 -22.48
CA ASP A 376 -4.80 5.66 -23.75
C ASP A 376 -5.28 4.26 -24.18
N SER A 377 -4.76 3.19 -23.56
CA SER A 377 -5.25 1.82 -23.82
C SER A 377 -6.46 1.43 -22.98
N ALA A 378 -6.92 2.30 -22.05
CA ALA A 378 -8.12 2.04 -21.28
C ALA A 378 -9.34 1.95 -22.20
N VAL A 379 -10.11 0.87 -22.05
CA VAL A 379 -11.31 0.64 -22.87
C VAL A 379 -12.44 1.49 -22.33
N HIS A 380 -13.18 2.18 -23.20
CA HIS A 380 -14.36 2.92 -22.76
C HIS A 380 -15.44 1.95 -22.29
N LEU A 381 -15.95 2.17 -21.07
CA LEU A 381 -17.07 1.42 -20.54
C LEU A 381 -18.29 2.33 -20.46
N ASP A 382 -19.31 1.99 -21.25
CA ASP A 382 -20.62 2.63 -21.18
C ASP A 382 -21.26 2.33 -19.81
N GLY A 383 -21.81 3.36 -19.16
CA GLY A 383 -22.42 3.27 -17.83
C GLY A 383 -23.81 2.67 -17.77
#